data_AF-A0A7J4Q1T8-F1
#
_entry.id   AF-A0A7J4Q1T8-F1
#
_cell.length_a   1.000
_cell.length_b   1.000
_cell.length_c   1.000
_cell.angle_alpha   90.00
_cell.angle_beta   90.00
_cell.angle_gamma   90.00
#
_symmetry.space_group_name_H-M   'P 1'
#
loop_
_entity.id
_entity.type
_entity.pdbx_description
1 polymer ?
#
loop_
_entity_poly.entity_id
_entity_poly.type
_entity_poly.pdbx_seq_one_letter_code
_entity_poly.pdbx_strand_id
1 'polypeptide(L)'
;MIDEDGAGAKGMHEAVHQALIDVQDEVRKAFRWSVSSDRSSAEAMVDCVHSHSQTVQAWKPEACAATLERLKQELLEAPEVVVLGAAVSASEVAGLGEGCAIIAADGSVGALNDLTNLACVVSDFDGGIHLDSAAESGAVIVVHAHGDNPQRWLNSLEAWSHFANPPSLVLSHQTPSLLSNAHNFGGFTDGDRAVCFALAMGVQKEQIRLIGFSLNEVGPWSATTIPALKLEKLVWMNRILKSVGLDDAVAK
;
A
#
# COMPACT_ATOMS: atom_id res chain seq x y z
N MET A 1 17.03 9.65 26.33
CA MET A 1 16.22 10.15 27.45
C MET A 1 14.87 9.49 27.29
N ILE A 2 14.50 8.64 28.23
CA ILE A 2 13.30 7.78 28.15
C ILE A 2 12.21 8.56 28.87
N ASP A 3 11.16 8.96 28.15
CA ASP A 3 9.97 9.55 28.77
C ASP A 3 9.14 8.43 29.42
N GLU A 4 8.68 8.69 30.65
CA GLU A 4 8.02 7.75 31.58
C GLU A 4 6.54 7.48 31.26
N ASP A 5 6.13 7.56 29.99
CA ASP A 5 4.87 7.01 29.53
C ASP A 5 5.19 5.94 28.48
N GLY A 6 4.80 4.70 28.73
CA GLY A 6 5.11 3.51 27.91
C GLY A 6 4.56 3.51 26.47
N ALA A 7 4.42 4.66 25.83
CA ALA A 7 4.39 4.80 24.38
C ALA A 7 5.84 4.70 23.88
N GLY A 8 6.28 3.47 23.55
CA GLY A 8 7.50 3.29 22.78
C GLY A 8 7.47 4.25 21.59
N ALA A 9 8.57 5.00 21.40
CA ALA A 9 8.70 5.93 20.29
C ALA A 9 8.20 5.25 19.02
N LYS A 10 7.04 5.68 18.51
CA LYS A 10 6.53 5.17 17.23
C LYS A 10 7.66 5.37 16.24
N GLY A 11 8.06 4.29 15.56
CA GLY A 11 9.04 4.39 14.49
C GLY A 11 8.60 5.52 13.56
N MET A 12 9.54 6.39 13.20
CA MET A 12 9.32 7.31 12.09
C MET A 12 8.82 6.45 10.93
N HIS A 13 7.62 6.73 10.41
CA HIS A 13 6.92 5.96 9.35
C HIS A 13 6.04 4.78 9.79
N GLU A 14 5.64 4.66 11.06
CA GLU A 14 4.64 3.66 11.48
C GLU A 14 3.21 4.25 11.53
N ALA A 15 2.21 3.37 11.67
CA ALA A 15 0.81 3.76 11.77
C ALA A 15 0.55 4.94 12.75
N VAL A 16 -0.15 5.96 12.26
CA VAL A 16 -0.45 7.19 13.03
C VAL A 16 -1.29 6.93 14.29
N HIS A 17 -2.11 5.88 14.29
CA HIS A 17 -2.92 5.44 15.44
C HIS A 17 -2.83 3.92 15.63
N GLN A 18 -2.81 3.46 16.89
CA GLN A 18 -2.78 2.03 17.22
C GLN A 18 -4.01 1.28 16.66
N ALA A 19 -5.16 1.95 16.59
CA ALA A 19 -6.38 1.39 16.01
C ALA A 19 -6.23 0.95 14.54
N LEU A 20 -5.30 1.55 13.78
CA LEU A 20 -5.00 1.16 12.39
C LEU A 20 -4.20 -0.15 12.30
N ILE A 21 -3.57 -0.56 13.40
CA ILE A 21 -2.94 -1.87 13.58
C ILE A 21 -3.97 -2.86 14.15
N ASP A 22 -4.67 -2.47 15.22
CA ASP A 22 -5.60 -3.36 15.93
C ASP A 22 -6.71 -3.90 15.01
N VAL A 23 -7.15 -3.10 14.04
CA VAL A 23 -8.15 -3.53 13.03
C VAL A 23 -7.66 -4.73 12.22
N GLN A 24 -6.36 -4.91 12.00
CA GLN A 24 -5.81 -6.05 11.27
C GLN A 24 -6.11 -7.36 12.01
N ASP A 25 -6.02 -7.35 13.34
CA ASP A 25 -6.37 -8.50 14.20
C ASP A 25 -7.86 -8.80 14.17
N GLU A 26 -8.69 -7.75 14.17
CA GLU A 26 -10.14 -7.90 14.05
C GLU A 26 -10.55 -8.52 12.71
N VAL A 27 -9.94 -8.06 11.61
CA VAL A 27 -10.17 -8.60 10.28
C VAL A 27 -9.72 -10.06 10.22
N ARG A 28 -8.50 -10.37 10.68
CA ARG A 28 -8.00 -11.75 10.74
C ARG A 28 -8.94 -12.66 11.52
N LYS A 29 -9.48 -12.18 12.65
CA LYS A 29 -10.48 -12.93 13.44
C LYS A 29 -11.78 -13.16 12.67
N ALA A 30 -12.28 -12.14 11.96
CA ALA A 30 -13.52 -12.23 11.19
C ALA A 30 -13.44 -13.27 10.06
N PHE A 31 -12.31 -13.29 9.34
CA PHE A 31 -12.08 -14.20 8.22
C PHE A 31 -11.37 -15.52 8.61
N ARG A 32 -11.03 -15.69 9.89
CA ARG A 32 -10.27 -16.83 10.41
C ARG A 32 -8.89 -17.00 9.75
N TRP A 33 -8.24 -15.87 9.43
CA TRP A 33 -6.87 -15.84 8.92
C TRP A 33 -5.85 -15.86 10.05
N SER A 34 -4.67 -16.42 9.76
CA SER A 34 -3.60 -16.59 10.75
C SER A 34 -2.61 -15.44 10.72
N VAL A 35 -2.31 -14.88 11.89
CA VAL A 35 -1.17 -13.96 12.06
C VAL A 35 0.15 -14.61 11.71
N SER A 36 0.30 -15.91 12.00
CA SER A 36 1.56 -16.61 11.74
C SER A 36 1.81 -16.77 10.24
N SER A 37 0.74 -16.98 9.46
CA SER A 37 0.84 -17.07 7.99
C SER A 37 1.27 -15.73 7.39
N ASP A 38 0.66 -14.62 7.83
CA ASP A 38 1.07 -13.29 7.40
C ASP A 38 2.51 -12.98 7.82
N ARG A 39 2.90 -13.37 9.04
CA ARG A 39 4.27 -13.18 9.53
C ARG A 39 5.29 -13.94 8.70
N SER A 40 5.07 -15.24 8.49
CA SER A 40 5.97 -16.07 7.69
C SER A 40 6.06 -15.59 6.25
N SER A 41 4.96 -15.11 5.66
CA SER A 41 4.98 -14.56 4.30
C SER A 41 5.74 -13.23 4.22
N ALA A 42 5.59 -12.35 5.21
CA ALA A 42 6.34 -11.09 5.26
C ALA A 42 7.84 -11.33 5.47
N GLU A 43 8.23 -12.24 6.36
CA GLU A 43 9.63 -12.63 6.56
C GLU A 43 10.24 -13.22 5.28
N ALA A 44 9.52 -14.13 4.61
CA ALA A 44 9.95 -14.71 3.35
C ALA A 44 10.09 -13.66 2.23
N MET A 45 9.21 -12.67 2.16
CA MET A 45 9.31 -11.57 1.19
C MET A 45 10.55 -10.70 1.48
N VAL A 46 10.82 -10.37 2.75
CA VAL A 46 12.03 -9.62 3.14
C VAL A 46 13.29 -10.39 2.73
N ASP A 47 13.35 -11.70 3.01
CA ASP A 47 14.49 -12.56 2.64
C ASP A 47 14.66 -12.68 1.12
N CYS A 48 13.54 -12.75 0.38
CA CYS A 48 13.54 -12.80 -1.09
C CYS A 48 14.08 -11.50 -1.70
N VAL A 49 13.61 -10.34 -1.24
CA VAL A 49 14.11 -9.03 -1.68
C VAL A 49 15.60 -8.89 -1.33
N HIS A 50 15.99 -9.30 -0.11
CA HIS A 50 17.39 -9.27 0.30
C HIS A 50 18.28 -10.14 -0.61
N SER A 51 17.82 -11.33 -0.99
CA SER A 51 18.55 -12.22 -1.89
C SER A 51 18.76 -11.59 -3.27
N HIS A 52 17.71 -10.99 -3.85
CA HIS A 52 17.77 -10.30 -5.14
C HIS A 52 18.55 -8.97 -5.09
N SER A 53 18.72 -8.35 -3.91
CA SER A 53 19.48 -7.10 -3.76
C SER A 53 20.96 -7.19 -4.15
N GLN A 54 21.48 -8.43 -4.28
CA GLN A 54 22.83 -8.68 -4.80
C GLN A 54 22.96 -8.27 -6.27
N THR A 55 21.88 -8.37 -7.05
CA THR A 55 21.84 -8.00 -8.47
C THR A 55 21.03 -6.73 -8.70
N VAL A 56 19.92 -6.55 -7.99
CA VAL A 56 19.04 -5.38 -8.09
C VAL A 56 19.40 -4.34 -7.03
N GLN A 57 20.17 -3.32 -7.41
CA GLN A 57 20.65 -2.32 -6.45
C GLN A 57 19.53 -1.54 -5.75
N ALA A 58 18.41 -1.31 -6.43
CA ALA A 58 17.24 -0.60 -5.88
C ALA A 58 16.57 -1.37 -4.72
N TRP A 59 16.88 -2.65 -4.53
CA TRP A 59 16.28 -3.53 -3.52
C TRP A 59 17.16 -3.72 -2.29
N LYS A 60 18.31 -3.04 -2.24
CA LYS A 60 19.14 -3.01 -1.04
C LYS A 60 18.39 -2.33 0.10
N PRO A 61 18.55 -2.77 1.36
CA PRO A 61 17.87 -2.17 2.51
C PRO A 61 18.03 -0.64 2.58
N GLU A 62 19.23 -0.12 2.32
CA GLU A 62 19.51 1.32 2.28
C GLU A 62 18.80 2.05 1.12
N ALA A 63 18.61 1.39 -0.02
CA ALA A 63 17.88 1.94 -1.17
C ALA A 63 16.37 1.95 -0.93
N CYS A 64 15.82 0.90 -0.29
CA CYS A 64 14.43 0.87 0.15
C CYS A 64 14.14 1.97 1.18
N ALA A 65 15.04 2.15 2.17
CA ALA A 65 14.92 3.22 3.16
C ALA A 65 15.00 4.62 2.53
N ALA A 66 15.95 4.84 1.61
CA ALA A 66 16.06 6.10 0.87
C ALA A 66 14.82 6.36 -0.01
N THR A 67 14.23 5.31 -0.59
CA THR A 67 12.99 5.40 -1.37
C THR A 67 11.82 5.85 -0.50
N LEU A 68 11.69 5.31 0.72
CA LEU A 68 10.66 5.73 1.68
C LEU A 68 10.80 7.21 2.05
N GLU A 69 12.02 7.67 2.35
CA GLU A 69 12.27 9.10 2.65
C GLU A 69 11.96 10.01 1.45
N ARG A 70 12.29 9.58 0.23
CA ARG A 70 11.95 10.34 -0.99
C ARG A 70 10.45 10.43 -1.18
N LEU A 71 9.71 9.32 -1.02
CA LEU A 71 8.25 9.32 -1.08
C LEU A 71 7.66 10.27 -0.05
N LYS A 72 8.18 10.27 1.18
CA LYS A 72 7.74 11.20 2.22
C LYS A 72 7.89 12.66 1.78
N GLN A 73 9.06 13.06 1.27
CA GLN A 73 9.27 14.43 0.82
C GLN A 73 8.33 14.79 -0.32
N GLU A 74 8.23 13.92 -1.33
CA GLU A 74 7.35 14.11 -2.49
C GLU A 74 5.88 14.30 -2.06
N LEU A 75 5.38 13.49 -1.14
CA LEU A 75 4.01 13.57 -0.64
C LEU A 75 3.76 14.82 0.24
N LEU A 76 4.77 15.30 0.97
CA LEU A 76 4.66 16.51 1.81
C LEU A 76 4.78 17.81 1.00
N GLU A 77 5.52 17.78 -0.11
CA GLU A 77 5.66 18.91 -1.04
C GLU A 77 4.46 19.06 -1.98
N ALA A 78 3.72 17.98 -2.22
CA ALA A 78 2.54 18.00 -3.06
C ALA A 78 1.42 18.88 -2.47
N PRO A 79 0.78 19.75 -3.28
CA PRO A 79 -0.37 20.53 -2.84
C PRO A 79 -1.58 19.65 -2.49
N GLU A 80 -1.71 18.50 -3.16
CA GLU A 80 -2.76 17.51 -2.96
C GLU A 80 -2.16 16.10 -3.15
N VAL A 81 -2.55 15.16 -2.28
CA VAL A 81 -2.25 13.74 -2.42
C VAL A 81 -3.53 13.01 -2.79
N VAL A 82 -3.54 12.37 -3.96
CA VAL A 82 -4.71 11.67 -4.48
C VAL A 82 -4.51 10.17 -4.31
N VAL A 83 -5.40 9.51 -3.57
CA VAL A 83 -5.40 8.06 -3.42
C VAL A 83 -6.45 7.47 -4.35
N LEU A 84 -6.04 6.56 -5.23
CA LEU A 84 -6.92 5.88 -6.17
C LEU A 84 -7.31 4.52 -5.62
N GLY A 85 -8.61 4.30 -5.44
CA GLY A 85 -9.21 3.02 -5.14
C GLY A 85 -9.61 2.26 -6.41
N ALA A 86 -9.96 0.98 -6.26
CA ALA A 86 -10.19 0.09 -7.38
C ALA A 86 -11.43 0.42 -8.26
N ALA A 87 -12.32 1.33 -7.83
CA ALA A 87 -13.48 1.76 -8.60
C ALA A 87 -13.22 3.00 -9.47
N VAL A 88 -11.99 3.54 -9.48
CA VAL A 88 -11.65 4.75 -10.25
C VAL A 88 -11.86 4.56 -11.75
N SER A 89 -12.32 5.59 -12.44
CA SER A 89 -12.36 5.65 -13.90
C SER A 89 -11.28 6.56 -14.49
N ALA A 90 -10.90 6.30 -15.75
CA ALA A 90 -9.95 7.14 -16.48
C ALA A 90 -10.42 8.62 -16.59
N SER A 91 -11.74 8.85 -16.64
CA SER A 91 -12.30 10.20 -16.66
C SER A 91 -12.12 10.97 -15.35
N GLU A 92 -12.14 10.27 -14.21
CA GLU A 92 -11.94 10.91 -12.91
C GLU A 92 -10.49 11.33 -12.69
N VAL A 93 -9.53 10.60 -13.26
CA VAL A 93 -8.10 10.97 -13.18
C VAL A 93 -7.69 12.01 -14.23
N ALA A 94 -8.38 12.09 -15.37
CA ALA A 94 -8.07 13.05 -16.43
C ALA A 94 -8.23 14.53 -16.00
N GLY A 95 -8.98 14.78 -14.93
CA GLY A 95 -9.22 16.12 -14.38
C GLY A 95 -8.34 16.50 -13.19
N LEU A 96 -7.33 15.68 -12.84
CA LEU A 96 -6.44 15.98 -11.72
C LEU A 96 -5.55 17.19 -12.03
N GLY A 97 -5.31 18.02 -11.01
CA GLY A 97 -4.49 19.22 -11.14
C GLY A 97 -3.02 18.88 -11.38
N GLU A 98 -2.30 19.79 -12.04
CA GLU A 98 -0.85 19.70 -12.17
C GLU A 98 -0.18 19.69 -10.79
N GLY A 99 0.84 18.85 -10.61
CA GLY A 99 1.64 18.79 -9.40
C GLY A 99 1.05 18.01 -8.22
N CYS A 100 -0.14 17.40 -8.36
CA CYS A 100 -0.61 16.44 -7.36
C CYS A 100 0.29 15.19 -7.31
N ALA A 101 0.38 14.55 -6.15
CA ALA A 101 1.03 13.26 -6.00
C ALA A 101 -0.02 12.14 -5.91
N ILE A 102 0.12 11.10 -6.71
CA ILE A 102 -0.85 10.00 -6.81
C ILE A 102 -0.32 8.75 -6.12
N ILE A 103 -1.13 8.18 -5.24
CA ILE A 103 -0.92 6.85 -4.66
C ILE A 103 -1.99 5.93 -5.24
N ALA A 104 -1.59 4.98 -6.08
CA ALA A 104 -2.51 4.00 -6.65
C ALA A 104 -2.63 2.77 -5.75
N ALA A 105 -3.86 2.30 -5.50
CA ALA A 105 -4.09 1.02 -4.86
C ALA A 105 -4.08 -0.09 -5.92
N ASP A 106 -2.98 -0.84 -5.93
CA ASP A 106 -2.81 -2.06 -6.69
C ASP A 106 -3.14 -1.85 -8.19
N GLY A 107 -4.11 -2.59 -8.76
CA GLY A 107 -4.49 -2.47 -10.17
C GLY A 107 -5.03 -1.10 -10.58
N SER A 108 -5.40 -0.21 -9.64
CA SER A 108 -5.96 1.11 -9.97
C SER A 108 -4.98 2.01 -10.73
N VAL A 109 -3.68 1.67 -10.71
CA VAL A 109 -2.66 2.33 -11.53
C VAL A 109 -3.01 2.26 -13.02
N GLY A 110 -3.76 1.24 -13.46
CA GLY A 110 -4.23 1.09 -14.83
C GLY A 110 -5.21 2.17 -15.30
N ALA A 111 -5.76 2.97 -14.39
CA ALA A 111 -6.61 4.11 -14.76
C ALA A 111 -5.81 5.31 -15.28
N LEU A 112 -4.51 5.39 -14.98
CA LEU A 112 -3.65 6.50 -15.36
C LEU A 112 -3.24 6.40 -16.85
N ASN A 113 -3.27 7.53 -17.55
CA ASN A 113 -2.80 7.59 -18.95
C ASN A 113 -1.26 7.61 -19.04
N ASP A 114 -0.60 8.20 -18.05
CA ASP A 114 0.84 8.24 -17.86
C ASP A 114 1.16 8.22 -16.36
N LEU A 115 2.43 7.98 -16.03
CA LEU A 115 2.88 7.83 -14.64
C LEU A 115 3.54 9.10 -14.09
N THR A 116 3.38 10.27 -14.73
CA THR A 116 4.13 11.49 -14.36
C THR A 116 3.85 11.94 -12.94
N ASN A 117 2.60 11.83 -12.48
CA ASN A 117 2.20 12.19 -11.12
C ASN A 117 2.15 10.99 -10.16
N LEU A 118 2.53 9.79 -10.61
CA LEU A 118 2.50 8.60 -9.77
C LEU A 118 3.67 8.63 -8.77
N ALA A 119 3.35 8.84 -7.50
CA ALA A 119 4.33 8.73 -6.42
C ALA A 119 4.64 7.25 -6.14
N CYS A 120 3.62 6.43 -5.90
CA CYS A 120 3.78 5.00 -5.71
C CYS A 120 2.50 4.19 -5.97
N VAL A 121 2.67 2.87 -6.11
CA VAL A 121 1.58 1.89 -6.05
C VAL A 121 1.67 1.13 -4.73
N VAL A 122 0.57 1.01 -3.97
CA VAL A 122 0.46 0.15 -2.79
C VAL A 122 -0.22 -1.14 -3.21
N SER A 123 0.40 -2.30 -2.99
CA SER A 123 -0.08 -3.55 -3.60
C SER A 123 0.28 -4.80 -2.81
N ASP A 124 -0.64 -5.78 -2.83
CA ASP A 124 -0.44 -7.17 -2.43
C ASP A 124 -0.07 -8.12 -3.59
N PHE A 125 0.42 -7.52 -4.70
CA PHE A 125 0.85 -8.14 -5.95
C PHE A 125 -0.28 -8.68 -6.84
N ASP A 126 -1.51 -8.17 -6.72
CA ASP A 126 -2.66 -8.72 -7.43
C ASP A 126 -3.27 -7.88 -8.55
N GLY A 127 -2.69 -6.70 -8.80
CA GLY A 127 -3.09 -5.75 -9.84
C GLY A 127 -2.81 -6.16 -11.29
N GLY A 128 -2.30 -7.38 -11.49
CA GLY A 128 -2.07 -7.98 -12.80
C GLY A 128 -1.16 -7.14 -13.71
N ILE A 129 -1.48 -7.10 -15.01
CA ILE A 129 -0.64 -6.47 -16.03
C ILE A 129 -0.39 -4.98 -15.78
N HIS A 130 -1.32 -4.29 -15.11
CA HIS A 130 -1.20 -2.86 -14.82
C HIS A 130 -0.13 -2.61 -13.76
N LEU A 131 -0.11 -3.43 -12.71
CA LEU A 131 0.95 -3.41 -11.70
C LEU A 131 2.30 -3.78 -12.33
N ASP A 132 2.35 -4.83 -13.13
CA ASP A 132 3.58 -5.28 -13.79
C ASP A 132 4.15 -4.21 -14.74
N SER A 133 3.28 -3.51 -15.48
CA SER A 133 3.68 -2.42 -16.39
C SER A 133 4.21 -1.20 -15.64
N ALA A 134 3.61 -0.87 -14.49
CA ALA A 134 4.14 0.18 -13.60
C ALA A 134 5.50 -0.22 -13.03
N ALA A 135 5.65 -1.48 -12.61
CA ALA A 135 6.91 -2.03 -12.12
C ALA A 135 8.01 -2.02 -13.19
N GLU A 136 7.72 -2.43 -14.43
CA GLU A 136 8.66 -2.41 -15.56
C GLU A 136 9.08 -1.00 -15.95
N SER A 137 8.22 -0.01 -15.71
CA SER A 137 8.51 1.41 -15.89
C SER A 137 9.40 2.00 -14.78
N GLY A 138 9.75 1.21 -13.75
CA GLY A 138 10.56 1.63 -12.62
C GLY A 138 9.81 2.42 -11.55
N ALA A 139 8.48 2.29 -11.49
CA ALA A 139 7.68 2.94 -10.45
C ALA A 139 8.11 2.47 -9.04
N VAL A 140 7.75 3.27 -8.03
CA VAL A 140 7.90 2.85 -6.64
C VAL A 140 6.71 2.00 -6.23
N ILE A 141 6.96 0.81 -5.70
CA ILE A 141 5.91 -0.10 -5.22
C ILE A 141 6.07 -0.30 -3.70
N VAL A 142 5.06 0.09 -2.94
CA VAL A 142 4.92 -0.23 -1.53
C VAL A 142 4.25 -1.60 -1.45
N VAL A 143 5.06 -2.63 -1.25
CA VAL A 143 4.65 -4.03 -1.37
C VAL A 143 4.23 -4.60 -0.02
N HIS A 144 3.21 -5.46 -0.05
CA HIS A 144 2.70 -6.17 1.12
C HIS A 144 2.54 -7.65 0.81
N ALA A 145 2.92 -8.53 1.75
CA ALA A 145 2.75 -9.98 1.59
C ALA A 145 1.61 -10.50 2.47
N HIS A 146 0.65 -11.19 1.86
CA HIS A 146 -0.38 -11.95 2.56
C HIS A 146 -0.01 -13.43 2.70
N GLY A 147 -0.41 -14.04 3.81
CA GLY A 147 -0.10 -15.44 4.12
C GLY A 147 -0.88 -16.50 3.36
N ASP A 148 -1.90 -16.12 2.58
CA ASP A 148 -2.79 -17.05 1.86
C ASP A 148 -2.29 -17.38 0.44
N ASN A 149 -1.49 -16.50 -0.18
CA ASN A 149 -0.97 -16.72 -1.53
C ASN A 149 0.48 -16.23 -1.70
N PRO A 150 1.46 -16.86 -1.03
CA PRO A 150 2.85 -16.42 -1.10
C PRO A 150 3.49 -16.57 -2.49
N GLN A 151 2.95 -17.44 -3.34
CA GLN A 151 3.47 -17.64 -4.70
C GLN A 151 3.30 -16.40 -5.58
N ARG A 152 2.28 -15.57 -5.30
CA ARG A 152 1.97 -14.37 -6.07
C ARG A 152 3.12 -13.36 -6.00
N TRP A 153 3.45 -12.89 -4.80
CA TRP A 153 4.55 -11.95 -4.61
C TRP A 153 5.90 -12.55 -5.02
N LEU A 154 6.10 -13.85 -4.79
CA LEU A 154 7.36 -14.52 -5.16
C LEU A 154 7.58 -14.49 -6.68
N ASN A 155 6.53 -14.80 -7.46
CA ASN A 155 6.61 -14.76 -8.92
C ASN A 155 6.82 -13.34 -9.45
N SER A 156 6.12 -12.35 -8.89
CA SER A 156 6.28 -10.96 -9.29
C SER A 156 7.68 -10.45 -8.99
N LEU A 157 8.22 -10.68 -7.80
CA LEU A 157 9.60 -10.28 -7.47
C LEU A 157 10.63 -11.01 -8.35
N GLU A 158 10.47 -12.31 -8.60
CA GLU A 158 11.35 -13.02 -9.53
C GLU A 158 11.32 -12.35 -10.91
N ALA A 159 10.13 -12.12 -11.49
CA ALA A 159 9.98 -11.50 -12.80
C ALA A 159 10.54 -10.07 -12.85
N TRP A 160 10.19 -9.23 -11.86
CA TRP A 160 10.60 -7.83 -11.81
C TRP A 160 12.10 -7.67 -11.63
N SER A 161 12.78 -8.65 -11.01
CA SER A 161 14.24 -8.63 -10.86
C SER A 161 14.98 -8.70 -12.20
N HIS A 162 14.33 -9.21 -13.26
CA HIS A 162 14.87 -9.32 -14.61
C HIS A 162 14.51 -8.14 -15.52
N PHE A 163 13.72 -7.17 -15.03
CA PHE A 163 13.42 -5.97 -15.81
C PHE A 163 14.68 -5.13 -16.05
N ALA A 164 14.70 -4.43 -17.20
CA ALA A 164 15.79 -3.50 -17.51
C ALA A 164 15.83 -2.33 -16.51
N ASN A 165 14.69 -1.96 -15.96
CA ASN A 165 14.53 -0.96 -14.93
C ASN A 165 13.60 -1.50 -13.81
N PRO A 166 14.12 -2.34 -12.90
CA PRO A 166 13.32 -2.90 -11.82
C PRO A 166 12.69 -1.80 -10.95
N PRO A 167 11.51 -2.03 -10.36
CA PRO A 167 10.87 -1.04 -9.49
C PRO A 167 11.72 -0.78 -8.24
N SER A 168 11.57 0.41 -7.66
CA SER A 168 12.04 0.66 -6.29
C SER A 168 10.99 0.13 -5.31
N LEU A 169 11.42 -0.45 -4.18
CA LEU A 169 10.50 -1.08 -3.23
C LEU A 169 10.50 -0.40 -1.86
N VAL A 170 9.32 -0.38 -1.24
CA VAL A 170 9.15 -0.19 0.21
C VAL A 170 8.37 -1.40 0.71
N LEU A 171 8.90 -2.13 1.68
CA LEU A 171 8.25 -3.33 2.19
C LEU A 171 7.33 -2.97 3.35
N SER A 172 6.14 -3.55 3.35
CA SER A 172 5.16 -3.41 4.42
C SER A 172 4.67 -4.78 4.93
N HIS A 173 4.11 -4.78 6.14
CA HIS A 173 3.53 -5.96 6.78
C HIS A 173 2.28 -5.60 7.61
N GLN A 174 1.55 -6.62 8.07
CA GLN A 174 0.30 -6.47 8.84
C GLN A 174 0.30 -7.32 10.12
N THR A 175 1.46 -7.35 10.78
CA THR A 175 1.67 -8.13 12.02
C THR A 175 1.97 -7.18 13.17
N PRO A 176 1.56 -7.53 14.41
CA PRO A 176 1.68 -6.63 15.57
C PRO A 176 3.12 -6.48 16.06
N SER A 177 4.01 -7.40 15.69
CA SER A 177 5.44 -7.36 16.01
C SER A 177 6.23 -6.68 14.90
N LEU A 178 7.19 -5.83 15.27
CA LEU A 178 8.14 -5.21 14.34
C LEU A 178 8.82 -6.25 13.44
N LEU A 179 9.09 -5.86 12.19
CA LEU A 179 9.85 -6.62 11.23
C LEU A 179 10.98 -5.74 10.68
N SER A 180 12.22 -6.20 10.75
CA SER A 180 13.34 -5.42 10.19
C SER A 180 13.16 -5.26 8.69
N ASN A 181 13.42 -4.05 8.18
CA ASN A 181 13.31 -3.69 6.75
C ASN A 181 11.89 -3.79 6.16
N ALA A 182 10.86 -3.79 7.01
CA ALA A 182 9.46 -3.64 6.60
C ALA A 182 8.69 -2.82 7.63
N HIS A 183 7.61 -2.16 7.21
CA HIS A 183 6.84 -1.23 8.05
C HIS A 183 5.38 -1.66 8.20
N ASN A 184 4.74 -1.31 9.31
CA ASN A 184 3.29 -1.48 9.45
C ASN A 184 2.61 -0.12 9.50
N PHE A 185 2.25 0.38 8.31
CA PHE A 185 1.51 1.64 8.16
C PHE A 185 0.08 1.55 8.69
N GLY A 186 -0.45 0.34 8.91
CA GLY A 186 -1.85 0.08 9.20
C GLY A 186 -2.65 -0.27 7.95
N GLY A 187 -3.97 -0.35 8.11
CA GLY A 187 -4.86 -0.73 7.02
C GLY A 187 -4.87 -2.24 6.73
N PHE A 188 -5.78 -2.66 5.86
CA PHE A 188 -6.03 -4.05 5.49
C PHE A 188 -6.16 -4.27 3.98
N THR A 189 -6.95 -3.47 3.26
CA THR A 189 -7.02 -3.53 1.78
C THR A 189 -6.04 -2.53 1.18
N ASP A 190 -5.60 -2.71 -0.06
CA ASP A 190 -4.61 -1.82 -0.69
C ASP A 190 -5.06 -0.35 -0.69
N GLY A 191 -6.37 -0.10 -0.87
CA GLY A 191 -6.94 1.24 -0.85
C GLY A 191 -6.82 1.93 0.52
N ASP A 192 -7.28 1.28 1.59
CA ASP A 192 -7.16 1.87 2.93
C ASP A 192 -5.72 1.84 3.46
N ARG A 193 -4.89 0.88 3.02
CA ARG A 193 -3.44 0.84 3.28
C ARG A 193 -2.72 2.01 2.62
N ALA A 194 -3.11 2.40 1.41
CA ALA A 194 -2.59 3.59 0.73
C ALA A 194 -2.92 4.88 1.49
N VAL A 195 -4.12 4.99 2.05
CA VAL A 195 -4.48 6.11 2.94
C VAL A 195 -3.65 6.10 4.22
N CYS A 196 -3.51 4.94 4.85
CA CYS A 196 -2.70 4.79 6.07
C CYS A 196 -1.22 5.12 5.82
N PHE A 197 -0.69 4.74 4.65
CA PHE A 197 0.65 5.07 4.20
C PHE A 197 0.83 6.59 4.06
N ALA A 198 -0.07 7.29 3.36
CA ALA A 198 -0.02 8.74 3.23
C ALA A 198 -0.02 9.45 4.59
N LEU A 199 -0.90 9.02 5.50
CA LEU A 199 -0.95 9.55 6.87
C LEU A 199 0.35 9.27 7.64
N ALA A 200 0.94 8.07 7.51
CA ALA A 200 2.21 7.70 8.14
C ALA A 200 3.39 8.54 7.62
N MET A 201 3.32 9.05 6.39
CA MET A 201 4.30 10.00 5.84
C MET A 201 4.12 11.43 6.38
N GLY A 202 3.02 11.70 7.11
CA GLY A 202 2.71 12.99 7.70
C GLY A 202 1.82 13.88 6.83
N VAL A 203 1.24 13.35 5.75
CA VAL A 203 0.26 14.07 4.93
C VAL A 203 -0.97 14.38 5.78
N GLN A 204 -1.39 15.64 5.81
CA GLN A 204 -2.59 16.03 6.53
C GLN A 204 -3.84 15.49 5.82
N LYS A 205 -4.83 15.01 6.59
CA LYS A 205 -6.05 14.43 6.02
C LYS A 205 -6.77 15.38 5.06
N GLU A 206 -6.70 16.69 5.30
CA GLU A 206 -7.30 17.73 4.44
C GLU A 206 -6.61 17.85 3.07
N GLN A 207 -5.37 17.35 2.95
CA GLN A 207 -4.63 17.28 1.68
C GLN A 207 -4.86 15.96 0.94
N ILE A 208 -5.56 14.99 1.55
CA ILE A 208 -5.81 13.67 0.96
C ILE A 208 -7.17 13.67 0.27
N ARG A 209 -7.15 13.42 -1.04
CA ARG A 209 -8.36 13.20 -1.83
C ARG A 209 -8.47 11.74 -2.23
N LEU A 210 -9.64 11.14 -1.98
CA LEU A 210 -9.93 9.77 -2.38
C LEU A 210 -10.77 9.74 -3.66
N ILE A 211 -10.42 8.87 -4.61
CA ILE A 211 -11.19 8.64 -5.85
C ILE A 211 -11.35 7.13 -6.03
N GLY A 212 -12.52 6.67 -6.46
CA GLY A 212 -12.72 5.24 -6.75
C GLY A 212 -12.86 4.34 -5.51
N PHE A 213 -13.37 4.88 -4.40
CA PHE A 213 -13.71 4.12 -3.20
C PHE A 213 -15.22 3.88 -3.14
N SER A 214 -15.63 2.61 -3.09
CA SER A 214 -17.05 2.22 -3.11
C SER A 214 -17.31 1.04 -2.19
N LEU A 215 -18.48 1.01 -1.56
CA LEU A 215 -19.00 -0.14 -0.81
C LEU A 215 -19.87 -1.08 -1.66
N ASN A 216 -20.35 -0.59 -2.80
CA ASN A 216 -21.43 -1.24 -3.54
C ASN A 216 -20.97 -2.01 -4.77
N GLU A 217 -19.77 -1.73 -5.25
CA GLU A 217 -19.24 -2.34 -6.46
C GLU A 217 -17.83 -2.87 -6.27
N VAL A 218 -17.57 -3.98 -6.95
CA VAL A 218 -16.21 -4.44 -7.18
C VAL A 218 -15.70 -3.62 -8.36
N GLY A 219 -14.82 -2.66 -8.09
CA GLY A 219 -14.28 -1.78 -9.11
C GLY A 219 -13.51 -2.55 -10.20
N PRO A 220 -13.41 -2.00 -11.43
CA PRO A 220 -12.83 -2.70 -12.58
C PRO A 220 -11.37 -3.09 -12.40
N TRP A 221 -10.67 -2.44 -11.45
CA TRP A 221 -9.28 -2.71 -11.12
C TRP A 221 -9.09 -3.74 -10.00
N SER A 222 -10.18 -4.33 -9.49
CA SER A 222 -10.12 -5.45 -8.55
C SER A 222 -9.95 -6.75 -9.32
N ALA A 223 -8.71 -7.12 -9.65
CA ALA A 223 -8.41 -8.25 -10.54
C ALA A 223 -8.89 -9.60 -9.99
N THR A 224 -8.04 -10.33 -9.25
CA THR A 224 -8.36 -11.69 -8.78
C THR A 224 -9.20 -11.67 -7.51
N THR A 225 -10.50 -11.42 -7.62
CA THR A 225 -11.38 -11.32 -6.44
C THR A 225 -12.58 -12.25 -6.49
N ILE A 226 -12.98 -12.75 -5.31
CA ILE A 226 -14.28 -13.39 -5.09
C ILE A 226 -15.24 -12.27 -4.66
N PRO A 227 -16.27 -11.91 -5.45
CA PRO A 227 -17.06 -10.70 -5.23
C PRO A 227 -17.67 -10.59 -3.82
N ALA A 228 -18.23 -11.69 -3.29
CA ALA A 228 -18.83 -11.69 -1.96
C ALA A 228 -17.80 -11.38 -0.86
N LEU A 229 -16.61 -12.01 -0.94
CA LEU A 229 -15.53 -11.77 0.01
C LEU A 229 -14.99 -10.34 -0.11
N LYS A 230 -14.91 -9.80 -1.32
CA LYS A 230 -14.48 -8.42 -1.56
C LYS A 230 -15.45 -7.42 -0.93
N LEU A 231 -16.76 -7.61 -1.09
CA LEU A 231 -17.77 -6.75 -0.46
C LEU A 231 -17.65 -6.75 1.07
N GLU A 232 -17.40 -7.91 1.69
CA GLU A 232 -17.13 -7.98 3.14
C GLU A 232 -15.85 -7.21 3.52
N LYS A 233 -14.77 -7.32 2.74
CA LYS A 233 -13.53 -6.54 2.94
C LYS A 233 -13.78 -5.03 2.79
N LEU A 234 -14.65 -4.59 1.88
CA LEU A 234 -14.95 -3.16 1.67
C LEU A 234 -15.65 -2.53 2.88
N VAL A 235 -16.44 -3.30 3.64
CA VAL A 235 -16.99 -2.84 4.93
C VAL A 235 -15.87 -2.51 5.93
N TRP A 236 -14.80 -3.33 5.96
CA TRP A 236 -13.63 -3.07 6.79
C TRP A 236 -12.84 -1.85 6.31
N MET A 237 -12.62 -1.73 5.01
CA MET A 237 -12.02 -0.53 4.40
C MET A 237 -12.76 0.74 4.85
N ASN A 238 -14.08 0.78 4.74
CA ASN A 238 -14.87 1.94 5.17
C ASN A 238 -14.78 2.19 6.69
N ARG A 239 -14.72 1.13 7.51
CA ARG A 239 -14.50 1.28 8.96
C ARG A 239 -13.15 1.93 9.27
N ILE A 240 -12.11 1.57 8.53
CA ILE A 240 -10.76 2.14 8.67
C ILE A 240 -10.76 3.61 8.23
N LEU A 241 -11.31 3.92 7.06
CA LEU A 241 -11.44 5.30 6.56
C LEU A 241 -12.24 6.18 7.53
N LYS A 242 -13.31 5.66 8.11
CA LYS A 242 -14.10 6.36 9.13
C LYS A 242 -13.29 6.66 10.39
N SER A 243 -12.38 5.77 10.80
CA SER A 243 -11.53 5.98 11.98
C SER A 243 -10.54 7.13 11.81
N VAL A 244 -10.20 7.49 10.56
CA VAL A 244 -9.33 8.62 10.22
C VAL A 244 -10.09 9.82 9.64
N GLY A 245 -11.42 9.75 9.57
CA GLY A 245 -12.29 10.83 9.10
C GLY A 245 -12.23 11.07 7.59
N LEU A 246 -12.06 10.01 6.78
CA LEU A 246 -11.99 10.05 5.32
C LEU A 246 -13.07 9.18 4.64
N ASP A 247 -14.14 8.80 5.35
CA ASP A 247 -15.22 7.96 4.77
C ASP A 247 -16.25 8.75 3.93
N ASP A 248 -16.21 10.08 3.93
CA ASP A 248 -17.15 10.92 3.18
C ASP A 248 -17.04 10.74 1.65
N ALA A 249 -15.86 10.33 1.16
CA ALA A 249 -15.60 10.07 -0.26
C ALA A 249 -15.98 8.66 -0.71
N VAL A 250 -16.43 7.79 0.20
CA VAL A 250 -16.80 6.41 -0.11
C VAL A 250 -18.23 6.37 -0.66
N ALA A 251 -18.40 5.88 -1.88
CA ALA A 251 -19.72 5.67 -2.48
C ALA A 251 -20.48 4.58 -1.68
N LYS A 252 -21.71 4.93 -1.27
CA LYS A 252 -22.61 4.12 -0.42
C LYS A 252 -23.85 3.68 -1.16
#